data_AF-A0A151JRH9-F1
#
_entry.id   AF-A0A151JRH9-F1
#
_cell.length_a   1.000
_cell.length_b   1.000
_cell.length_c   1.000
_cell.angle_alpha   90.00
_cell.angle_beta   90.00
_cell.angle_gamma   90.00
#
_symmetry.space_group_name_H-M   'P 1'
#
loop_
_entity.id
_entity.type
_entity.pdbx_description
1 polymer ?
#
loop_
_entity_poly.entity_id
_entity_poly.type
_entity_poly.pdbx_seq_one_letter_code
_entity_poly.pdbx_strand_id
1 'polypeptide(L)'
;MANYTPTEVVDILITFGECGRNYRLTARTYAERFPNRRHPTAQQMMNIERRSRNNTLHHERRRNRLHNNNGRGQSGSPHNNDPRLLAVLFMVHQNPHISTRQVERELGIPQTMVHRLLRTVNYHTYHITLVQELSEADYVLRVFCRWALEMLDQNPNFFSNVCFSDEATFISNGSLNRHNCHYWSPENPH
;
A
#
# COMPACT_ATOMS: atom_id res chain seq x y z
N MET A 1 5.77 8.61 21.44
CA MET A 1 6.21 8.23 22.80
C MET A 1 7.72 8.48 22.90
N ALA A 2 8.23 8.87 24.08
CA ALA A 2 9.62 9.28 24.25
C ALA A 2 10.62 8.17 23.87
N ASN A 3 11.60 8.50 23.02
CA ASN A 3 12.72 7.63 22.70
C ASN A 3 13.74 7.67 23.85
N TYR A 4 13.74 6.65 24.70
CA TYR A 4 14.80 6.41 25.70
C TYR A 4 15.95 5.67 25.02
N THR A 5 17.18 6.04 25.36
CA THR A 5 18.40 5.36 24.88
C THR A 5 18.48 3.93 25.45
N PRO A 6 19.19 2.99 24.80
CA PRO A 6 19.36 1.63 25.32
C PRO A 6 19.91 1.59 26.75
N THR A 7 20.83 2.50 27.08
CA THR A 7 21.41 2.66 28.42
C THR A 7 20.37 3.10 29.44
N GLU A 8 19.52 4.08 29.12
CA GLU A 8 18.43 4.50 30.01
C GLU A 8 17.40 3.38 30.19
N VAL A 9 17.10 2.62 29.15
CA VAL A 9 16.18 1.46 29.24
C VAL A 9 16.74 0.39 30.19
N VAL A 10 18.04 0.10 30.12
CA VAL A 10 18.70 -0.85 31.03
C VAL A 10 18.63 -0.35 32.47
N ASP A 11 19.01 0.91 32.71
CA ASP A 11 18.99 1.50 34.07
C ASP A 11 17.57 1.51 34.67
N ILE A 12 16.54 1.77 33.85
CA ILE A 12 15.13 1.70 34.26
C ILE A 12 14.75 0.27 34.66
N LEU A 13 15.17 -0.75 33.89
CA LEU A 13 14.86 -2.15 34.18
C LEU A 13 15.59 -2.71 35.41
N ILE A 14 16.83 -2.28 35.64
CA ILE A 14 17.59 -2.60 36.86
C ILE A 14 16.88 -2.01 38.08
N THR A 15 16.57 -0.72 38.03
CA THR A 15 15.84 -0.03 39.11
C THR A 15 14.46 -0.68 39.35
N PHE A 16 13.79 -1.13 38.29
CA PHE A 16 12.52 -1.85 38.39
C PHE A 16 12.65 -3.20 39.12
N GLY A 17 13.73 -3.93 38.87
CA GLY A 17 14.06 -5.17 39.58
C GLY A 17 14.31 -4.93 41.07
N GLU A 18 15.11 -3.91 41.41
CA GLU A 18 15.40 -3.51 42.79
C GLU A 18 14.14 -3.08 43.56
N CYS A 19 13.21 -2.41 42.88
CA CYS A 19 11.94 -1.96 43.46
C CYS A 19 10.87 -3.06 43.55
N GLY A 20 11.25 -4.34 43.45
CA GLY A 20 10.32 -5.47 43.57
C GLY A 20 9.23 -5.49 42.49
N ARG A 21 9.52 -4.96 41.29
CA ARG A 21 8.58 -4.83 40.17
C ARG A 21 7.41 -3.86 40.43
N ASN A 22 7.58 -2.88 41.32
CA ASN A 22 6.60 -1.81 41.54
C ASN A 22 6.90 -0.57 40.69
N TYR A 23 6.06 -0.28 39.69
CA TYR A 23 6.27 0.81 38.74
C TYR A 23 6.25 2.22 39.36
N ARG A 24 5.46 2.46 40.41
CA ARG A 24 5.37 3.79 41.04
C ARG A 24 6.58 4.06 41.92
N LEU A 25 7.04 3.05 42.65
CA LEU A 25 8.28 3.11 43.41
C LEU A 25 9.47 3.27 42.47
N THR A 26 9.53 2.50 41.38
CA THR A 26 10.57 2.59 40.36
C THR A 26 10.69 3.99 39.77
N ALA A 27 9.57 4.65 39.46
CA ALA A 27 9.57 6.01 38.91
C ALA A 27 10.19 7.03 39.88
N ARG A 28 9.92 6.89 41.19
CA ARG A 28 10.49 7.75 42.23
C ARG A 28 11.98 7.47 42.41
N THR A 29 12.36 6.22 42.63
CA THR A 29 13.76 5.81 42.86
C THR A 29 14.64 6.12 41.65
N TYR A 30 14.12 5.98 40.43
CA TYR A 30 14.85 6.34 39.21
C TYR A 30 15.07 7.86 39.08
N ALA A 31 14.08 8.67 39.47
CA ALA A 31 14.22 10.13 39.46
C ALA A 31 15.24 10.62 40.50
N GLU A 32 15.26 10.00 41.68
CA GLU A 32 16.25 10.26 42.74
C GLU A 32 17.67 9.86 42.32
N ARG A 33 17.81 8.69 41.66
CA ARG A 33 19.12 8.16 41.22
C ARG A 33 19.68 8.91 40.00
N PHE A 34 18.81 9.46 39.14
CA PHE A 34 19.21 10.17 37.92
C PHE A 34 18.50 11.52 37.78
N PRO A 35 18.88 12.52 38.60
CA PRO A 35 18.20 13.82 38.64
C PRO A 35 18.30 14.60 37.32
N ASN A 36 19.38 14.43 36.57
CA ASN A 36 19.65 15.13 35.30
C ASN A 36 19.10 14.41 34.06
N ARG A 37 18.33 13.33 34.22
CA ARG A 37 17.75 12.57 33.10
C ARG A 37 16.25 12.79 33.00
N ARG A 38 15.66 12.28 31.92
CA ARG A 38 14.20 12.27 31.75
C ARG A 38 13.59 11.29 32.75
N HIS A 39 12.58 11.73 33.49
CA HIS A 39 11.87 10.91 34.47
C HIS A 39 10.64 10.25 33.86
N PRO A 40 10.66 8.93 33.61
CA PRO A 40 9.53 8.24 33.02
C PRO A 40 8.39 8.13 34.03
N THR A 41 7.15 8.29 33.56
CA THR A 41 5.99 7.95 34.40
C THR A 41 5.87 6.44 34.58
N ALA A 42 5.15 6.00 35.62
CA ALA A 42 4.93 4.57 35.88
C ALA A 42 4.35 3.82 34.65
N GLN A 43 3.47 4.48 33.89
CA GLN A 43 2.91 3.94 32.64
C GLN A 43 3.98 3.77 31.55
N GLN A 44 4.90 4.73 31.43
CA GLN A 44 6.01 4.65 30.48
C GLN A 44 6.98 3.52 30.86
N MET A 45 7.25 3.32 32.15
CA MET A 45 8.07 2.20 32.64
C MET A 45 7.42 0.84 32.35
N MET A 46 6.09 0.72 32.54
CA MET A 46 5.34 -0.49 32.17
C MET A 46 5.43 -0.78 30.68
N ASN A 47 5.29 0.24 29.84
CA ASN A 47 5.40 0.06 28.38
C ASN A 47 6.84 -0.31 27.95
N ILE A 48 7.87 0.22 28.64
CA ILE A 48 9.27 -0.15 28.42
C ILE A 48 9.51 -1.62 28.80
N GLU A 49 9.03 -2.06 29.97
CA GLU A 49 9.20 -3.43 30.45
C GLU A 49 8.51 -4.46 29.53
N ARG A 50 7.24 -4.21 29.17
CA ARG A 50 6.50 -5.04 28.21
C ARG A 50 7.22 -5.16 26.88
N ARG A 51 7.72 -4.02 26.35
CA ARG A 51 8.47 -4.02 25.09
C ARG A 51 9.77 -4.81 25.22
N SER A 52 10.52 -4.65 26.31
CA SER A 52 11.80 -5.34 26.51
C SER A 52 11.63 -6.85 26.69
N ARG A 53 10.55 -7.30 27.34
CA ARG A 53 10.23 -8.73 27.47
C ARG A 53 9.79 -9.38 26.16
N ASN A 54 9.02 -8.66 25.35
CA ASN A 54 8.48 -9.17 24.10
C ASN A 54 9.46 -9.07 22.92
N ASN A 55 10.62 -8.43 23.11
CA ASN A 55 11.53 -8.07 22.01
C ASN A 55 12.95 -8.55 22.25
N THR A 56 13.11 -9.83 22.57
CA THR A 56 14.41 -10.50 22.50
C THR A 56 14.85 -10.54 21.03
N LEU A 57 16.01 -9.91 20.74
CA LEU A 57 16.87 -10.16 19.56
C LEU A 57 16.63 -9.38 18.23
N HIS A 58 16.14 -8.15 18.22
CA HIS A 58 16.38 -7.26 17.06
C HIS A 58 16.65 -5.80 17.47
N HIS A 59 17.80 -5.58 18.07
CA HIS A 59 18.48 -4.28 18.04
C HIS A 59 19.76 -4.34 17.20
N GLU A 60 19.82 -5.25 16.24
CA GLU A 60 20.70 -5.10 15.09
C GLU A 60 20.04 -4.11 14.12
N ARG A 61 20.83 -3.15 13.67
CA ARG A 61 20.46 -1.97 12.89
C ARG A 61 19.76 -2.31 11.57
N ARG A 62 18.47 -2.66 11.62
CA ARG A 62 17.60 -2.85 10.45
C ARG A 62 16.58 -1.72 10.28
N ARG A 63 16.95 -0.52 10.70
CA ARG A 63 16.33 0.74 10.26
C ARG A 63 17.41 1.67 9.74
N ASN A 64 17.77 1.44 8.48
CA ASN A 64 18.23 2.40 7.46
C ASN A 64 18.57 1.55 6.23
N ARG A 65 17.64 1.34 5.29
CA ARG A 65 17.53 2.20 4.10
C ARG A 65 16.14 2.18 3.41
N LEU A 66 15.06 1.89 4.12
CA LEU A 66 13.72 1.96 3.51
C LEU A 66 12.79 2.74 4.43
N HIS A 67 12.33 3.88 3.93
CA HIS A 67 11.44 4.88 4.55
C HIS A 67 12.15 5.99 5.32
N ASN A 68 12.75 6.93 4.58
CA ASN A 68 12.55 8.33 4.90
C ASN A 68 11.56 8.90 3.87
N ASN A 69 10.28 8.87 4.21
CA ASN A 69 9.29 9.72 3.54
C ASN A 69 9.54 11.13 4.05
N ASN A 70 10.39 11.87 3.35
CA ASN A 70 10.40 13.33 3.28
C ASN A 70 11.46 13.72 2.25
N GLY A 71 11.05 13.80 1.00
CA GLY A 71 11.93 14.14 -0.10
C GLY A 71 11.22 14.02 -1.44
N ARG A 72 10.48 15.07 -1.81
CA ARG A 72 10.46 15.49 -3.22
C ARG A 72 11.92 15.67 -3.62
N GLY A 73 12.46 14.73 -4.38
CA GLY A 73 13.89 14.72 -4.70
C GLY A 73 14.23 13.56 -5.62
N GLN A 74 14.17 13.84 -6.92
CA GLN A 74 14.86 13.07 -7.94
C GLN A 74 16.34 12.95 -7.56
N SER A 75 16.82 11.77 -7.16
CA SER A 75 18.24 11.39 -7.30
C SER A 75 18.44 9.87 -7.04
N GLY A 76 18.69 9.11 -8.12
CA GLY A 76 19.35 7.79 -8.11
C GLY A 76 18.62 6.64 -7.40
N SER A 77 17.79 5.89 -8.14
CA SER A 77 17.07 4.70 -7.63
C SER A 77 18.03 3.57 -7.19
N PRO A 78 18.06 3.15 -5.91
CA PRO A 78 18.92 2.07 -5.45
C PRO A 78 18.48 0.67 -5.93
N HIS A 79 17.37 0.56 -6.65
CA HIS A 79 16.77 -0.71 -7.08
C HIS A 79 17.08 -1.10 -8.53
N ASN A 80 17.70 -0.22 -9.34
CA ASN A 80 18.07 -0.58 -10.73
C ASN A 80 19.11 -1.72 -10.80
N ASN A 81 19.86 -1.97 -9.72
CA ASN A 81 20.84 -3.07 -9.62
C ASN A 81 20.33 -4.29 -8.83
N ASP A 82 19.04 -4.38 -8.50
CA ASP A 82 18.50 -5.59 -7.89
C ASP A 82 18.35 -6.68 -8.98
N PRO A 83 19.09 -7.81 -8.94
CA PRO A 83 18.97 -8.86 -9.96
C PRO A 83 17.55 -9.44 -10.04
N ARG A 84 16.76 -9.33 -8.96
CA ARG A 84 15.35 -9.74 -8.93
C ARG A 84 14.46 -8.84 -9.79
N LEU A 85 14.82 -7.57 -9.97
CA LEU A 85 14.06 -6.65 -10.81
C LEU A 85 14.01 -7.15 -12.25
N LEU A 86 15.12 -7.62 -12.79
CA LEU A 86 15.20 -8.17 -14.15
C LEU A 86 14.31 -9.40 -14.31
N ALA A 87 14.29 -10.31 -13.32
CA ALA A 87 13.43 -11.48 -13.36
C ALA A 87 11.94 -11.11 -13.29
N VAL A 88 11.57 -10.17 -12.42
CA VAL A 88 10.20 -9.66 -12.31
C VAL A 88 9.77 -8.94 -13.60
N LEU A 89 10.63 -8.09 -14.16
CA LEU A 89 10.36 -7.40 -15.43
C LEU A 89 10.23 -8.37 -16.59
N PHE A 90 11.06 -9.40 -16.65
CA PHE A 90 10.96 -10.44 -17.67
C PHE A 90 9.61 -11.15 -17.60
N MET A 91 9.18 -11.58 -16.41
CA MET A 91 7.87 -12.22 -16.24
C MET A 91 6.70 -11.32 -16.62
N VAL A 92 6.75 -10.04 -16.22
CA VAL A 92 5.75 -9.05 -16.59
C VAL A 92 5.75 -8.76 -18.10
N HIS A 93 6.92 -8.77 -18.74
CA HIS A 93 7.02 -8.60 -20.18
C HIS A 93 6.44 -9.80 -20.95
N GLN A 94 6.68 -11.02 -20.49
CA GLN A 94 6.11 -12.24 -21.07
C GLN A 94 4.59 -12.33 -20.87
N ASN A 95 4.10 -11.87 -19.72
CA ASN A 95 2.69 -11.83 -19.41
C ASN A 95 2.34 -10.57 -18.59
N PRO A 96 1.88 -9.48 -19.24
CA PRO A 96 1.49 -8.26 -18.55
C PRO A 96 0.36 -8.46 -17.54
N HIS A 97 -0.46 -9.51 -17.70
CA HIS A 97 -1.59 -9.83 -16.81
C HIS A 97 -1.20 -10.68 -15.60
N ILE A 98 0.09 -10.93 -15.39
CA ILE A 98 0.54 -11.82 -14.33
C ILE A 98 0.20 -11.26 -12.95
N SER A 99 -0.40 -12.12 -12.11
CA SER A 99 -0.67 -11.76 -10.73
C SER A 99 0.62 -11.76 -9.92
N THR A 100 0.76 -10.84 -8.97
CA THR A 100 1.93 -10.78 -8.09
C THR A 100 2.07 -12.02 -7.20
N ARG A 101 0.97 -12.74 -6.94
CA ARG A 101 0.99 -14.05 -6.25
C ARG A 101 1.64 -15.14 -7.11
N GLN A 102 1.39 -15.10 -8.42
CA GLN A 102 2.03 -16.00 -9.36
C GLN A 102 3.54 -15.72 -9.45
N VAL A 103 3.94 -14.43 -9.52
CA VAL A 103 5.35 -14.03 -9.46
C VAL A 103 6.02 -14.53 -8.18
N GLU A 104 5.35 -14.42 -7.03
CA GLU A 104 5.84 -14.96 -5.76
C GLU A 104 6.02 -16.48 -5.79
N ARG A 105 5.05 -17.22 -6.33
CA ARG A 105 5.13 -18.68 -6.45
C ARG A 105 6.27 -19.13 -7.36
N GLU A 106 6.55 -18.40 -8.44
CA GLU A 106 7.56 -18.77 -9.42
C GLU A 106 8.97 -18.31 -9.04
N LEU A 107 9.13 -17.14 -8.42
CA LEU A 107 10.45 -16.57 -8.07
C LEU A 107 10.78 -16.62 -6.57
N GLY A 108 9.83 -17.00 -5.71
CA GLY A 108 9.99 -16.94 -4.25
C GLY A 108 10.10 -15.52 -3.69
N ILE A 109 9.75 -14.50 -4.49
CA ILE A 109 9.82 -13.08 -4.10
C ILE A 109 8.50 -12.70 -3.44
N PRO A 110 8.49 -12.19 -2.19
CA PRO A 110 7.26 -11.79 -1.53
C PRO A 110 6.47 -10.76 -2.36
N GLN A 111 5.14 -10.89 -2.39
CA GLN A 111 4.26 -10.01 -3.16
C GLN A 111 4.56 -8.51 -2.97
N THR A 112 4.80 -8.09 -1.72
CA THR A 112 5.11 -6.69 -1.36
C THR A 112 6.41 -6.19 -1.98
N MET A 113 7.40 -7.07 -2.16
CA MET A 113 8.66 -6.76 -2.84
C MET A 113 8.44 -6.62 -4.34
N VAL A 114 7.65 -7.50 -4.97
CA VAL A 114 7.30 -7.41 -6.40
C VAL A 114 6.66 -6.05 -6.70
N HIS A 115 5.68 -5.64 -5.89
CA HIS A 115 5.06 -4.31 -6.00
C HIS A 115 6.08 -3.17 -5.87
N ARG A 116 7.03 -3.28 -4.94
CA ARG A 116 8.05 -2.25 -4.75
C ARG A 116 9.01 -2.17 -5.93
N LEU A 117 9.46 -3.31 -6.44
CA LEU A 117 10.35 -3.40 -7.60
C LEU A 117 9.70 -2.78 -8.84
N LEU A 118 8.45 -3.14 -9.14
CA LEU A 118 7.71 -2.59 -10.28
C LEU A 118 7.52 -1.07 -10.17
N ARG A 119 7.20 -0.55 -8.97
CA ARG A 119 7.10 0.91 -8.77
C ARG A 119 8.42 1.65 -8.99
N THR A 120 9.58 1.02 -8.75
CA THR A 120 10.88 1.69 -8.94
C THR A 120 11.21 1.95 -10.41
N VAL A 121 10.55 1.24 -11.32
CA VAL A 121 10.63 1.38 -12.78
C VAL A 121 9.31 1.90 -13.38
N ASN A 122 8.49 2.56 -12.55
CA ASN A 122 7.21 3.16 -12.94
C ASN A 122 6.15 2.20 -13.49
N TYR A 123 6.24 0.89 -13.25
CA TYR A 123 5.18 -0.03 -13.62
C TYR A 123 4.01 0.04 -12.64
N HIS A 124 2.81 0.16 -13.20
CA HIS A 124 1.54 0.24 -12.48
C HIS A 124 0.55 -0.81 -12.98
N THR A 125 -0.35 -1.24 -12.10
CA THR A 125 -1.51 -2.03 -12.49
C THR A 125 -2.59 -1.12 -13.06
N TYR A 126 -3.06 -1.41 -14.25
CA TYR A 126 -4.22 -0.77 -14.85
C TYR A 126 -5.32 -1.81 -15.06
N HIS A 127 -6.58 -1.39 -14.88
CA HIS A 127 -7.72 -2.23 -15.19
C HIS A 127 -7.95 -2.28 -16.70
N ILE A 128 -8.27 -3.46 -17.21
CA ILE A 128 -8.66 -3.61 -18.61
C ILE A 128 -10.00 -2.91 -18.82
N THR A 129 -10.01 -1.92 -19.70
CA THR A 129 -11.24 -1.26 -20.14
C THR A 129 -11.59 -1.82 -21.51
N LEU A 130 -12.60 -2.69 -21.55
CA LEU A 130 -13.19 -3.15 -22.81
C LEU A 130 -14.16 -2.07 -23.28
N VAL A 131 -13.79 -1.39 -24.35
CA VAL A 131 -14.67 -0.48 -25.09
C VAL A 131 -15.10 -1.18 -26.39
N GLN A 132 -16.32 -0.93 -26.86
CA GLN A 132 -16.71 -1.34 -28.20
C GLN A 132 -15.87 -0.55 -29.21
N GLU A 133 -15.30 -1.26 -30.19
CA GLU A 133 -14.69 -0.62 -31.35
C GLU A 133 -15.80 0.05 -32.15
N LEU A 134 -15.66 1.36 -32.37
CA LEU A 134 -16.63 2.12 -33.17
C LEU A 134 -16.28 1.98 -34.65
N SER A 135 -17.21 1.44 -35.43
CA SER A 135 -17.14 1.45 -36.88
C SER A 135 -17.61 2.79 -37.45
N GLU A 136 -17.29 3.07 -38.71
CA GLU A 136 -17.80 4.27 -39.41
C GLU A 136 -19.34 4.35 -39.41
N ALA A 137 -20.02 3.20 -39.44
CA ALA A 137 -21.48 3.12 -39.39
C ALA A 137 -22.04 3.58 -38.02
N ASP A 138 -21.32 3.36 -36.92
CA ASP A 138 -21.77 3.75 -35.59
C ASP A 138 -21.76 5.26 -35.38
N TYR A 139 -20.91 5.99 -36.12
CA TYR A 139 -20.94 7.45 -36.11
C TYR A 139 -22.24 8.00 -36.71
N VAL A 140 -22.89 7.27 -37.62
CA VAL A 140 -24.21 7.61 -38.14
C VAL A 140 -25.28 7.43 -37.06
N LEU A 141 -25.14 6.45 -36.17
CA LEU A 141 -26.07 6.22 -35.06
C LEU A 141 -26.01 7.31 -33.96
N ARG A 142 -25.02 8.22 -34.00
CA ARG A 142 -25.03 9.46 -33.20
C ARG A 142 -26.19 10.40 -33.55
N VAL A 143 -26.99 10.09 -34.58
CA VAL A 143 -28.31 10.69 -34.82
C VAL A 143 -29.19 10.62 -33.58
N PHE A 144 -29.11 9.55 -32.78
CA PHE A 144 -29.84 9.48 -31.51
C PHE A 144 -29.45 10.60 -30.54
N CYS A 145 -28.15 10.89 -30.41
CA CYS A 145 -27.68 11.98 -29.54
C CYS A 145 -28.22 13.34 -29.99
N ARG A 146 -28.25 13.61 -31.31
CA ARG A 146 -28.80 14.86 -31.84
C ARG A 146 -30.30 14.96 -31.60
N TRP A 147 -31.05 13.90 -31.89
CA TRP A 147 -32.48 13.81 -31.62
C TRP A 147 -32.79 14.00 -30.12
N ALA A 148 -32.01 13.37 -29.24
CA ALA A 148 -32.18 13.49 -27.79
C ALA A 148 -31.97 14.93 -27.29
N LEU A 149 -31.00 15.65 -27.87
CA LEU A 149 -30.78 17.07 -27.57
C LEU A 149 -31.96 17.93 -28.06
N GLU A 150 -32.46 17.69 -29.26
CA GLU A 150 -33.64 18.41 -29.79
C GLU A 150 -34.90 18.19 -28.93
N MET A 151 -35.10 16.96 -28.44
CA MET A 151 -36.22 16.66 -27.51
C MET A 151 -36.08 17.41 -26.19
N LEU A 152 -34.85 17.56 -25.67
CA LEU A 152 -34.56 18.34 -24.48
C LEU A 152 -34.78 19.85 -24.67
N ASP A 153 -34.41 20.38 -25.84
CA ASP A 153 -34.64 21.79 -26.19
C ASP A 153 -36.14 22.11 -26.27
N GLN A 154 -36.94 21.20 -26.81
CA GLN A 154 -38.39 21.36 -26.90
C GLN A 154 -39.08 21.16 -25.55
N ASN A 155 -38.60 20.20 -24.74
CA ASN A 155 -39.14 19.92 -23.43
C ASN A 155 -38.02 19.47 -22.47
N PRO A 156 -37.57 20.36 -21.57
CA PRO A 156 -36.53 20.04 -20.60
C PRO A 156 -36.86 18.85 -19.69
N ASN A 157 -38.15 18.51 -19.52
CA ASN A 157 -38.62 17.41 -18.68
C ASN A 157 -38.89 16.13 -19.48
N PHE A 158 -38.53 16.05 -20.76
CA PHE A 158 -38.86 14.92 -21.63
C PHE A 158 -38.40 13.57 -21.05
N PHE A 159 -37.13 13.46 -20.64
CA PHE A 159 -36.58 12.23 -20.10
C PHE A 159 -37.12 11.84 -18.71
N SER A 160 -37.82 12.74 -18.01
CA SER A 160 -38.48 12.41 -16.75
C SER A 160 -39.59 11.37 -16.90
N ASN A 161 -40.12 11.21 -18.12
CA ASN A 161 -41.17 10.24 -18.45
C ASN A 161 -40.66 9.07 -19.30
N VAL A 162 -39.35 8.97 -19.52
CA VAL A 162 -38.74 7.91 -20.32
C VAL A 162 -38.13 6.86 -19.39
N CYS A 163 -38.49 5.60 -19.58
CA CYS A 163 -37.88 4.48 -18.88
C CYS A 163 -37.08 3.65 -19.89
N PHE A 164 -35.79 3.48 -19.65
CA PHE A 164 -34.94 2.58 -20.42
C PHE A 164 -34.87 1.24 -19.70
N SER A 165 -35.05 0.16 -20.45
CA SER A 165 -34.83 -1.21 -19.99
C SER A 165 -33.84 -1.91 -20.91
N ASP A 166 -33.04 -2.80 -20.35
CA ASP A 166 -32.14 -3.69 -21.09
C ASP A 166 -32.09 -5.05 -20.38
N GLU A 167 -31.68 -6.08 -21.10
CA GLU A 167 -31.51 -7.43 -20.57
C GLU A 167 -30.06 -7.67 -20.18
N ALA A 168 -29.82 -8.09 -18.94
CA ALA A 168 -28.49 -8.47 -18.46
C ALA A 168 -28.40 -9.99 -18.32
N THR A 169 -27.40 -10.60 -18.96
CA THR A 169 -27.08 -12.02 -18.77
C THR A 169 -26.11 -12.18 -17.60
N PHE A 170 -26.48 -12.97 -16.58
CA PHE A 170 -25.61 -13.33 -15.48
C PHE A 170 -25.15 -14.79 -15.64
N ILE A 171 -23.85 -15.02 -15.61
CA ILE A 171 -23.26 -16.35 -15.77
C ILE A 171 -22.48 -16.71 -14.50
N SER A 172 -22.79 -17.86 -13.88
CA SER A 172 -22.16 -18.33 -12.64
C SER A 172 -20.90 -19.17 -12.84
N ASN A 173 -20.47 -19.39 -14.08
CA ASN A 173 -19.33 -20.25 -14.41
C ASN A 173 -17.95 -19.62 -14.15
N GLY A 174 -17.89 -18.43 -13.56
CA GLY A 174 -16.63 -17.73 -13.26
C GLY A 174 -15.92 -17.15 -14.48
N SER A 175 -16.61 -17.03 -15.61
CA SER A 175 -16.09 -16.30 -16.78
C SER A 175 -15.69 -14.86 -16.42
N LEU A 176 -14.65 -14.39 -17.11
CA LEU A 176 -13.91 -13.13 -16.96
C LEU A 176 -14.45 -12.13 -15.90
N ASN A 177 -13.98 -12.24 -14.65
CA ASN A 177 -14.21 -11.19 -13.66
C ASN A 177 -13.32 -9.98 -13.99
N ARG A 178 -13.90 -8.98 -14.66
CA ARG A 178 -13.22 -7.73 -15.08
C ARG A 178 -12.50 -7.02 -13.93
N HIS A 179 -12.97 -7.14 -12.70
CA HIS A 179 -12.29 -6.55 -11.53
C HIS A 179 -10.93 -7.20 -11.25
N ASN A 180 -10.74 -8.45 -11.67
CA ASN A 180 -9.47 -9.16 -11.52
C ASN A 180 -8.58 -9.02 -12.77
N CYS A 181 -9.11 -8.48 -13.86
CA CYS A 181 -8.38 -8.27 -15.10
C CYS A 181 -7.61 -6.95 -15.03
N HIS A 182 -6.30 -7.07 -14.78
CA HIS A 182 -5.36 -5.97 -14.80
C HIS A 182 -4.17 -6.31 -15.68
N TYR A 183 -3.42 -5.30 -16.09
CA TYR A 183 -2.11 -5.47 -16.69
C TYR A 183 -1.11 -4.50 -16.07
N TRP A 184 0.15 -4.88 -16.11
CA TRP A 184 1.27 -4.10 -15.64
C TRP A 184 1.89 -3.35 -16.82
N SER A 185 1.98 -2.03 -16.72
CA SER A 185 2.57 -1.18 -17.76
C SER A 185 3.23 0.07 -17.13
N PRO A 186 4.30 0.62 -17.74
CA PRO A 186 4.85 1.91 -17.32
C PRO A 186 3.93 3.08 -17.67
N GLU A 187 3.15 2.94 -18.75
CA GLU A 187 2.23 3.95 -19.27
C GLU A 187 0.80 3.40 -19.27
N ASN A 188 -0.20 4.27 -19.20
CA ASN A 188 -1.59 3.87 -19.38
C ASN A 188 -1.85 3.69 -20.89
N PRO A 189 -2.13 2.48 -21.39
CA PRO A 189 -2.45 2.22 -22.80
C PRO A 189 -3.90 2.61 -23.19
N HIS A 190 -4.66 3.25 -22.29
CA HIS A 190 -5.99 3.81 -22.55
C HIS A 190 -5.99 5.32 -22.41
#